data_AF-F6ENZ8-F1
#
_entry.id   AF-F6ENZ8-F1
#
_cell.length_a   1.000
_cell.length_b   1.000
_cell.length_c   1.000
_cell.angle_alpha   90.00
_cell.angle_beta   90.00
_cell.angle_gamma   90.00
#
_symmetry.space_group_name_H-M   'P 1'
#
loop_
_entity.id
_entity.type
_entity.pdbx_description
1 polymer ?
#
loop_
_entity_poly.entity_id
_entity_poly.type
_entity_poly.pdbx_seq_one_letter_code
_entity_poly.pdbx_strand_id
1 'polypeptide(L)'
;MGAMSLWHWLIVLLIAVILFGSKRLPDAARGLGRSLRIFKTEIKEMQHEGDQKQGEQAKQEPPQLTSAPEQRAQSVDAHTADPQTAEPRPGTPQAGQQS
;
A
#
# COMPACT_ATOMS: atom_id res chain seq x y z
N MET A 1 40.52 17.87 -6.28
CA MET A 1 40.27 16.87 -5.22
C MET A 1 38.79 16.52 -5.17
N GLY A 2 38.26 15.77 -6.16
CA GLY A 2 36.80 15.71 -6.38
C GLY A 2 36.19 14.34 -6.63
N ALA A 3 36.99 13.27 -6.64
CA ALA A 3 36.51 11.92 -6.96
C ALA A 3 36.61 10.91 -5.79
N MET A 4 37.31 11.25 -4.70
CA MET A 4 37.53 10.35 -3.55
C MET A 4 36.32 10.24 -2.62
N SER A 5 35.35 11.17 -2.68
CA SER A 5 34.17 11.14 -1.81
C SER A 5 33.03 10.31 -2.36
N LEU A 6 32.83 10.29 -3.69
CA LEU A 6 31.72 9.54 -4.29
C LEU A 6 31.89 8.04 -4.08
N TRP A 7 33.13 7.55 -4.23
CA TRP A 7 33.46 6.14 -3.98
C TRP A 7 33.27 5.78 -2.49
N HIS A 8 33.63 6.68 -1.58
CA HIS A 8 33.44 6.48 -0.14
C HIS A 8 31.95 6.37 0.25
N TRP A 9 31.10 7.24 -0.29
CA TRP A 9 29.65 7.18 -0.05
C TRP A 9 29.02 5.88 -0.56
N LEU A 10 29.52 5.35 -1.68
CA LEU A 10 29.08 4.05 -2.21
C LEU A 10 29.43 2.90 -1.25
N ILE A 11 30.63 2.92 -0.66
CA ILE A 11 31.06 1.95 0.36
C ILE A 11 30.18 2.05 1.62
N VAL A 12 29.90 3.26 2.10
CA VAL A 12 29.05 3.47 3.27
C VAL A 12 27.63 2.96 3.01
N LEU A 13 27.07 3.24 1.83
CA LEU A 13 25.76 2.72 1.43
C LEU A 13 25.76 1.19 1.39
N LEU A 14 26.82 0.58 0.84
CA LEU A 14 26.95 -0.87 0.76
C LEU A 14 26.96 -1.51 2.15
N ILE A 15 27.77 -0.97 3.08
CA ILE A 15 27.83 -1.46 4.47
C ILE A 15 26.49 -1.24 5.17
N ALA A 16 25.83 -0.10 4.98
CA ALA A 16 24.50 0.16 5.54
C ALA A 16 23.46 -0.86 5.02
N VAL A 17 23.47 -1.19 3.72
CA VAL A 17 22.58 -2.22 3.16
C VAL A 17 22.88 -3.60 3.74
N ILE A 18 24.14 -3.94 4.04
CA ILE A 18 24.48 -5.22 4.67
C ILE A 18 24.00 -5.28 6.12
N LEU A 19 24.16 -4.22 6.90
CA LEU A 19 23.74 -4.17 8.31
C LEU A 19 22.22 -4.12 8.46
N PHE A 20 21.55 -3.26 7.69
CA PHE A 20 20.09 -3.09 7.79
C PHE A 20 19.32 -4.10 6.92
N GLY A 21 19.94 -4.63 5.88
CA GLY A 21 19.33 -5.53 4.90
C GLY A 21 18.68 -4.79 3.73
N SER A 22 18.68 -5.45 2.56
CA SER A 22 18.15 -4.91 1.29
C SER A 22 16.65 -4.54 1.34
N LYS A 23 15.90 -5.10 2.28
CA LYS A 23 14.46 -4.88 2.42
C LYS A 23 14.10 -3.77 3.42
N ARG A 24 14.94 -3.51 4.44
CA ARG A 24 14.64 -2.52 5.49
C ARG A 24 15.05 -1.10 5.11
N LEU A 25 16.15 -0.93 4.39
CA LEU A 25 16.62 0.38 3.95
C LEU A 25 15.61 1.09 3.01
N PRO A 26 15.08 0.45 1.95
CA PRO A 26 14.05 1.08 1.12
C PRO A 26 12.70 1.23 1.83
N ASP A 27 12.35 0.32 2.75
CA ASP A 27 11.11 0.37 3.51
C ASP A 27 11.11 1.54 4.52
N ALA A 28 12.19 1.69 5.28
CA ALA A 28 12.40 2.82 6.18
C ALA A 28 12.50 4.15 5.42
N ALA A 29 13.23 4.18 4.30
CA ALA A 29 13.30 5.37 3.44
C ALA A 29 11.92 5.76 2.88
N ARG A 30 11.06 4.79 2.53
CA ARG A 30 9.67 5.05 2.10
C ARG A 30 8.79 5.58 3.23
N GLY A 31 8.96 5.10 4.46
CA GLY A 31 8.27 5.64 5.64
C GLY A 31 8.69 7.08 5.94
N LEU A 32 10.01 7.31 6.04
CA LEU A 32 10.60 8.62 6.30
C LEU A 32 10.29 9.62 5.17
N GLY A 33 10.35 9.18 3.92
CA GLY A 33 10.05 10.01 2.75
C GLY A 33 8.61 10.51 2.72
N ARG A 34 7.64 9.69 3.15
CA ARG A 34 6.24 10.14 3.30
C ARG A 34 6.10 11.21 4.39
N SER A 35 6.72 11.01 5.55
CA SER A 35 6.70 12.01 6.64
C SER A 35 7.37 13.32 6.24
N LEU A 36 8.53 13.25 5.56
CA LEU A 36 9.23 14.43 5.06
C LEU A 36 8.44 15.15 3.98
N ARG A 37 7.71 14.43 3.12
CA ARG A 37 6.88 15.05 2.06
C ARG A 37 5.76 15.87 2.67
N ILE A 38 5.05 15.32 3.66
CA ILE A 38 3.98 16.03 4.38
C ILE A 38 4.56 17.28 5.03
N PHE A 39 5.61 17.13 5.83
CA PHE A 39 6.30 18.25 6.48
C PHE A 39 6.78 19.32 5.49
N LYS A 40 7.30 18.91 4.33
CA LYS A 40 7.75 19.83 3.28
C LYS A 40 6.59 20.57 2.59
N THR A 41 5.44 19.93 2.42
CA THR A 41 4.23 20.58 1.92
C THR A 41 3.72 21.60 2.92
N GLU A 42 3.62 21.24 4.20
CA GLU A 42 3.18 22.15 5.27
C GLU A 42 4.12 23.36 5.39
N ILE A 43 5.45 23.14 5.38
CA ILE A 43 6.41 24.25 5.39
C ILE A 43 6.29 25.10 4.13
N LYS A 44 6.09 24.47 2.96
CA LYS A 44 5.97 25.21 1.70
C LYS A 44 4.70 26.05 1.67
N GLU A 45 3.61 25.58 2.26
CA GLU A 45 2.37 26.33 2.42
C GLU A 45 2.60 27.54 3.33
N MET A 46 3.21 27.35 4.51
CA MET A 46 3.56 28.45 5.42
C MET A 46 4.47 29.51 4.76
N GLN A 47 5.37 29.07 3.88
CA GLN A 47 6.21 29.98 3.07
C GLN A 47 5.46 30.62 1.90
N HIS A 48 4.45 29.96 1.32
CA HIS A 48 3.66 30.47 0.19
C HIS A 48 2.52 31.40 0.63
N GLU A 49 2.02 31.31 1.86
CA GLU A 49 1.04 32.27 2.38
C GLU A 49 1.62 33.70 2.50
N GLY A 50 2.96 33.85 2.49
CA GLY A 50 3.65 35.14 2.36
C GLY A 50 3.87 35.65 0.92
N ASP A 51 3.70 34.79 -0.09
CA ASP A 51 3.98 35.09 -1.51
C ASP A 51 2.86 34.49 -2.38
N GLN A 52 1.67 35.09 -2.28
CA GLN A 52 0.46 34.63 -2.94
C GLN A 52 0.65 34.54 -4.47
N LYS A 53 0.34 33.36 -5.02
CA LYS A 53 0.05 33.01 -6.43
C LYS A 53 1.22 32.55 -7.33
N GLN A 54 1.52 31.25 -7.35
CA GLN A 54 1.76 30.57 -8.63
C GLN A 54 1.60 29.05 -8.57
N GLY A 55 0.59 28.54 -9.28
CA GLY A 55 0.68 27.26 -9.98
C GLY A 55 0.06 26.04 -9.30
N GLU A 56 -1.12 25.67 -9.81
CA GLU A 56 -1.47 24.29 -10.15
C GLU A 56 -0.26 23.32 -10.14
N GLN A 57 -0.43 22.12 -9.57
CA GLN A 57 -0.14 20.82 -10.20
C GLN A 57 0.30 19.75 -9.19
N ALA A 58 -0.63 18.86 -8.85
CA ALA A 58 -0.35 17.44 -8.63
C ALA A 58 -1.63 16.60 -8.80
N LYS A 59 -2.19 16.61 -10.02
CA LYS A 59 -2.97 15.48 -10.51
C LYS A 59 -2.02 14.27 -10.53
N GLN A 60 -2.06 13.44 -9.51
CA GLN A 60 -1.40 12.14 -9.50
C GLN A 60 -2.45 11.08 -9.83
N GLU A 61 -2.59 10.84 -11.13
CA GLU A 61 -3.19 9.62 -11.67
C GLU A 61 -2.31 8.43 -11.28
N PRO A 62 -2.86 7.32 -10.75
CA PRO A 62 -2.12 6.09 -10.57
C PRO A 62 -1.68 5.53 -11.95
N PRO A 63 -0.42 5.11 -12.12
CA PRO A 63 -0.03 4.31 -13.28
C PRO A 63 -0.77 2.98 -13.23
N GLN A 64 -1.84 2.87 -14.02
CA GLN A 64 -2.34 1.57 -14.46
C GLN A 64 -1.31 0.98 -15.41
N LEU A 65 -0.37 0.20 -14.87
CA LEU A 65 0.39 -0.74 -15.69
C LEU A 65 -0.47 -1.97 -15.90
N THR A 66 -1.24 -1.90 -16.97
CA THR A 66 -1.76 -3.06 -17.67
C THR A 66 -0.56 -3.87 -18.17
N SER A 67 -0.42 -5.09 -17.70
CA SER A 67 0.45 -6.12 -18.28
C SER A 67 0.07 -7.49 -17.76
N ALA A 68 -1.03 -8.04 -18.29
CA ALA A 68 -1.16 -9.41 -18.79
C ALA A 68 -2.65 -9.79 -19.00
N PRO A 69 -3.19 -9.68 -20.23
CA PRO A 69 -4.34 -10.47 -20.64
C PRO A 69 -3.81 -11.73 -21.34
N GLU A 70 -3.52 -12.78 -20.59
CA GLU A 70 -3.38 -14.11 -21.18
C GLU A 70 -4.01 -15.17 -20.26
N GLN A 71 -4.87 -15.97 -20.88
CA GLN A 71 -5.49 -17.19 -20.35
C GLN A 71 -6.78 -17.09 -19.52
N ARG A 72 -7.70 -16.33 -20.08
CA ARG A 72 -9.10 -16.77 -20.31
C ARG A 72 -9.14 -18.03 -21.20
N ALA A 73 -8.69 -19.19 -20.71
CA ALA A 73 -8.81 -20.47 -21.43
C ALA A 73 -8.85 -21.73 -20.54
N GLN A 74 -9.42 -21.65 -19.34
CA GLN A 74 -10.06 -22.82 -18.70
C GLN A 74 -11.50 -22.46 -18.40
N SER A 75 -12.29 -22.48 -19.46
CA SER A 75 -13.74 -22.49 -19.44
C SER A 75 -14.23 -23.92 -19.23
N VAL A 76 -15.23 -24.06 -18.34
CA VAL A 76 -16.30 -25.09 -18.36
C VAL A 76 -15.96 -26.46 -17.74
N ASP A 77 -16.30 -26.60 -16.45
CA ASP A 77 -17.02 -27.71 -15.78
C ASP A 77 -16.95 -27.39 -14.25
N ALA A 78 -17.97 -27.32 -13.40
CA ALA A 78 -19.36 -27.70 -13.44
C ALA A 78 -20.11 -26.77 -12.44
N HIS A 79 -21.02 -25.93 -12.95
CA HIS A 79 -22.13 -25.43 -12.15
C HIS A 79 -23.32 -26.33 -12.46
N THR A 80 -23.60 -27.32 -11.62
CA THR A 80 -24.90 -28.00 -11.53
C THR A 80 -25.04 -28.65 -10.15
N ALA A 81 -26.23 -28.46 -9.56
CA ALA A 81 -26.76 -28.93 -8.27
C ALA A 81 -26.43 -28.05 -7.05
N ASP A 82 -27.35 -27.50 -6.27
CA ASP A 82 -28.83 -27.42 -6.26
C ASP A 82 -29.19 -26.40 -5.16
N PRO A 83 -30.10 -25.43 -5.35
CA PRO A 83 -30.56 -24.54 -4.27
C PRO A 83 -31.62 -25.24 -3.41
N GLN A 84 -31.19 -25.97 -2.38
CA GLN A 84 -32.11 -26.62 -1.44
C GLN A 84 -32.13 -25.92 -0.07
N THR A 85 -33.22 -25.17 0.14
CA THR A 85 -34.01 -25.14 1.38
C THR A 85 -33.27 -24.84 2.69
N ALA A 86 -33.28 -23.58 3.10
CA ALA A 86 -33.03 -23.19 4.49
C ALA A 86 -34.13 -22.23 5.00
N GLU A 87 -35.34 -22.76 5.18
CA GLU A 87 -36.36 -22.33 6.16
C GLU A 87 -37.39 -23.47 6.26
N PRO A 88 -38.01 -23.83 7.41
CA PRO A 88 -38.24 -23.07 8.65
C PRO A 88 -37.81 -23.86 9.93
N ARG A 89 -37.67 -23.24 11.11
CA ARG A 89 -38.71 -23.26 12.17
C ARG A 89 -38.24 -22.53 13.44
N PRO A 90 -39.07 -21.69 14.07
CA PRO A 90 -38.90 -21.24 15.44
C PRO A 90 -39.35 -22.35 16.42
N GLY A 91 -38.41 -22.87 17.19
CA GLY A 91 -38.68 -23.79 18.30
C GLY A 91 -38.93 -23.01 19.60
N THR A 92 -40.09 -23.24 20.19
CA THR A 92 -40.59 -22.71 21.46
C THR A 92 -39.73 -23.10 22.67
N PRO A 93 -39.75 -22.32 23.78
CA PRO A 93 -39.13 -22.71 25.04
C PRO A 93 -39.99 -23.78 25.73
N GLN A 94 -39.43 -24.97 25.99
CA GLN A 94 -40.12 -26.04 26.70
C GLN A 94 -39.35 -26.45 27.98
N ALA A 95 -39.89 -26.00 29.10
CA ALA A 95 -40.05 -26.70 30.38
C ALA A 95 -38.83 -27.38 31.03
N GLY A 96 -38.15 -26.64 31.93
CA GLY A 96 -37.66 -27.19 33.18
C GLY A 96 -38.78 -27.10 34.23
N GLN A 97 -39.57 -28.15 34.38
CA GLN A 97 -40.63 -28.27 35.39
C GLN A 97 -40.58 -29.68 35.98
N GLN A 98 -40.03 -29.75 37.21
CA GLN A 98 -40.50 -30.55 38.34
C GLN A 98 -40.74 -32.06 38.14
N SER A 99 -39.82 -32.88 38.65
CA SER A 99 -40.04 -33.80 39.79
C SER A 99 -38.71 -34.34 40.29
#